data_AF-A0A956WZQ1-F1
#
_entry.id   AF-A0A956WZQ1-F1
#
_cell.length_a   1.000
_cell.length_b   1.000
_cell.length_c   1.000
_cell.angle_alpha   90.00
_cell.angle_beta   90.00
_cell.angle_gamma   90.00
#
_symmetry.space_group_name_H-M   'P 1'
#
loop_
_entity.id
_entity.type
_entity.pdbx_description
1 polymer ?
#
loop_
_entity_poly.entity_id
_entity_poly.type
_entity_poly.pdbx_seq_one_letter_code
_entity_poly.pdbx_strand_id
1 'polypeptide(L)' 'MFSLDIGIDLGTANTLVNVRSKGIVINEPSVVAIDKKTKKVLAIGSEAKEMVGRTPANIIAIRPLRDGVISDFDITEQM' A
#
# COMPACT_ATOMS: atom_id res chain seq x y z
N MET A 1 26.19 14.18 1.99
CA MET A 1 25.86 13.09 1.05
C MET A 1 24.55 12.47 1.53
N PHE A 2 23.46 12.61 0.77
CA PHE A 2 22.20 11.94 1.12
C PHE A 2 22.36 10.45 0.84
N SER A 3 22.15 9.61 1.86
CA SER A 3 22.06 8.17 1.68
C SER A 3 20.73 7.82 1.02
N LEU A 4 20.76 7.00 -0.02
CA LEU A 4 19.56 6.36 -0.61
C LEU A 4 19.28 4.99 0.00
N ASP A 5 20.05 4.57 1.01
CA ASP A 5 19.80 3.31 1.71
C ASP A 5 18.41 3.35 2.36
N ILE A 6 17.55 2.45 1.89
CA ILE A 6 16.15 2.33 2.30
C ILE A 6 15.93 0.96 2.93
N GLY A 7 15.24 0.94 4.07
CA GLY A 7 14.59 -0.26 4.59
C GLY A 7 13.09 -0.14 4.38
N ILE A 8 12.47 -1.21 3.87
CA ILE A 8 11.02 -1.29 3.68
C ILE A 8 10.49 -2.44 4.54
N ASP A 9 9.51 -2.13 5.39
CA ASP A 9 8.68 -3.12 6.06
C ASP A 9 7.35 -3.20 5.32
N LEU A 10 7.14 -4.29 4.58
CA LEU A 10 5.90 -4.57 3.86
C LEU A 10 5.00 -5.44 4.73
N GLY A 11 4.33 -4.81 5.69
CA GLY A 11 3.41 -5.49 6.61
C GLY A 11 2.03 -5.74 6.01
N THR A 12 1.29 -6.70 6.57
CA THR A 12 -0.11 -6.96 6.19
C THR A 12 -1.08 -5.84 6.55
N ALA A 13 -0.69 -4.96 7.47
CA ALA A 13 -1.50 -3.85 7.96
C ALA A 13 -0.96 -2.49 7.55
N ASN A 14 0.35 -2.28 7.65
CA ASN A 14 1.01 -1.02 7.32
C ASN A 14 2.35 -1.29 6.62
N THR A 15 2.71 -0.37 5.74
CA THR A 15 3.99 -0.30 5.06
C THR A 15 4.80 0.86 5.63
N LEU A 16 6.02 0.57 6.04
CA LEU A 16 6.96 1.57 6.55
C LEU A 16 8.17 1.68 5.62
N VAL A 17 8.61 2.91 5.38
CA VAL A 17 9.87 3.17 4.67
C VAL A 17 10.78 3.98 5.57
N ASN A 18 11.96 3.46 5.85
CA ASN A 18 13.00 4.12 6.63
C ASN A 18 14.17 4.48 5.71
N VAL A 19 14.61 5.74 5.73
CA VAL A 19 15.81 6.18 5.02
C VAL A 19 16.93 6.38 6.04
N ARG A 20 18.09 5.78 5.77
CA ARG A 20 19.28 5.91 6.65
C ARG A 20 19.54 7.39 6.96
N SER A 21 19.67 7.69 8.25
CA SER A 21 19.88 9.04 8.79
C SER A 21 18.71 10.03 8.67
N LYS A 22 17.55 9.62 8.13
CA LYS A 22 16.29 10.40 8.20
C LYS A 22 15.24 9.77 9.11
N GLY A 23 15.29 8.45 9.31
CA GLY A 23 14.24 7.73 10.05
C GLY A 23 13.08 7.33 9.13
N ILE A 24 11.94 7.03 9.74
CA ILE A 24 10.71 6.63 9.03
C ILE A 24 10.18 7.83 8.26
N VAL A 25 10.12 7.71 6.93
CA VAL A 25 9.63 8.73 6.01
C VAL A 25 8.27 8.39 5.41
N ILE A 26 7.86 7.11 5.44
CA ILE A 26 6.52 6.66 5.07
C ILE A 26 6.01 5.73 6.16
N ASN A 27 4.75 5.92 6.55
CA ASN A 27 3.99 5.05 7.44
C ASN A 27 2.53 5.06 6.99
N GLU A 28 2.20 4.18 6.05
CA GLU A 28 0.88 4.14 5.41
C GLU A 28 0.24 2.78 5.59
N PRO A 29 -1.10 2.69 5.72
CA PRO A 29 -1.81 1.43 5.65
C PRO A 29 -1.50 0.65 4.37
N SER A 30 -1.36 -0.67 4.47
CA SER A 30 -1.11 -1.53 3.30
C SER A 30 -2.40 -1.85 2.56
N VAL A 31 -3.04 -0.79 2.04
CA VAL A 31 -4.33 -0.84 1.35
C VAL A 31 -4.21 -0.11 0.02
N VAL A 32 -4.79 -0.70 -1.02
CA VAL A 32 -4.89 -0.09 -2.35
C VAL A 32 -6.36 -0.07 -2.74
N ALA A 33 -6.83 1.04 -3.30
CA ALA A 33 -8.16 1.14 -3.90
C ALA A 33 -8.02 1.11 -5.42
N ILE A 34 -8.73 0.20 -6.07
CA ILE A 34 -8.67 0.02 -7.52
C ILE A 34 -10.06 0.08 -8.15
N ASP A 35 -10.12 0.48 -9.42
CA ASP A 35 -11.29 0.21 -10.26
C ASP A 35 -11.34 -1.28 -10.61
N LYS A 36 -12.48 -1.93 -10.33
CA LYS A 36 -12.65 -3.39 -10.42
C LYS A 36 -12.52 -3.91 -11.85
N LYS A 37 -12.85 -3.10 -12.86
CA LYS A 37 -12.85 -3.52 -14.27
C LYS A 37 -11.49 -3.28 -14.91
N THR A 38 -10.93 -2.10 -14.70
CA THR A 38 -9.69 -1.67 -15.37
C THR A 38 -8.44 -2.03 -14.58
N LYS A 39 -8.58 -2.41 -13.30
CA LYS A 39 -7.48 -2.62 -12.36
C LYS A 39 -6.63 -1.38 -12.11
N LYS A 40 -7.06 -0.20 -12.56
CA LYS A 40 -6.37 1.06 -12.32
C LYS A 40 -6.39 1.40 -10.84
N VAL A 41 -5.23 1.78 -10.30
CA VAL A 41 -5.10 2.32 -8.95
C VAL A 41 -5.74 3.70 -8.88
N LEU A 42 -6.58 3.89 -7.87
CA LEU A 42 -7.29 5.13 -7.57
C LEU A 42 -6.72 5.83 -6.34
N ALA A 43 -6.31 5.06 -5.34
CA ALA A 43 -5.67 5.55 -4.12
C ALA A 43 -4.82 4.45 -3.47
N ILE A 44 -3.87 4.84 -2.62
CA ILE A 44 -3.01 3.96 -1.83
C ILE A 44 -2.94 4.51 -0.39
N GLY A 45 -2.70 3.66 0.60
CA GLY A 45 -2.44 4.12 1.96
C GLY A 45 -3.70 4.56 2.68
N SER A 46 -3.60 5.69 3.38
CA SER A 46 -4.68 6.24 4.20
C SER A 46 -5.93 6.56 3.39
N GLU A 47 -5.79 7.14 2.21
CA GLU A 47 -6.91 7.42 1.30
C GLU A 47 -7.64 6.15 0.87
N ALA A 48 -6.89 5.09 0.51
CA ALA A 48 -7.49 3.80 0.17
C ALA A 48 -8.16 3.12 1.37
N LYS A 49 -7.59 3.28 2.57
CA LYS A 49 -8.16 2.74 3.82
C LYS A 49 -9.48 3.40 4.17
N GLU A 50 -9.65 4.70 3.95
CA GLU A 50 -10.92 5.41 4.18
C GLU A 50 -12.06 4.87 3.30
N MET A 51 -11.72 4.29 2.15
CA MET A 51 -12.68 3.70 1.23
C MET A 51 -13.16 2.29 1.67
N VAL A 52 -12.47 1.63 2.61
CA VAL A 52 -12.83 0.26 3.05
C VAL A 52 -14.26 0.23 3.60
N GLY A 53 -15.11 -0.58 2.97
CA GLY A 53 -16.53 -0.69 3.34
C GLY A 53 -17.40 0.51 2.91
N ARG A 54 -16.82 1.47 2.16
CA ARG A 54 -17.48 2.69 1.68
C ARG A 54 -17.34 2.90 0.17
N THR A 55 -16.86 1.90 -0.56
CA THR A 55 -16.69 1.99 -2.01
C THR A 55 -18.01 1.83 -2.77
N PRO A 56 -18.21 2.59 -3.87
CA PRO A 56 -19.20 2.26 -4.89
C PRO A 56 -18.93 0.88 -5.52
N ALA A 57 -19.93 0.30 -6.19
CA ALA A 57 -19.85 -1.08 -6.72
C ALA A 57 -18.67 -1.35 -7.68
N ASN A 58 -18.14 -0.33 -8.35
CA ASN A 58 -17.02 -0.45 -9.28
C ASN A 58 -15.65 -0.24 -8.64
N ILE A 59 -15.56 0.14 -7.37
CA ILE A 59 -14.29 0.34 -6.65
C ILE A 59 -14.16 -0.74 -5.58
N ILE A 60 -12.96 -1.28 -5.43
CA ILE A 60 -12.63 -2.22 -4.36
C ILE A 60 -11.37 -1.78 -3.65
N ALA A 61 -11.42 -1.76 -2.32
CA ALA A 61 -10.26 -1.60 -1.47
C ALA A 61 -9.72 -3.00 -1.10
N ILE A 62 -8.43 -3.21 -1.28
CA ILE A 62 -7.76 -4.50 -1.15
C ILE A 62 -6.49 -4.35 -0.32
N ARG A 63 -6.12 -5.43 0.37
CA ARG A 63 -4.82 -5.57 1.04
C ARG A 63 -4.00 -6.58 0.25
N PRO A 64 -2.94 -6.17 -0.45
CA PRO A 64 -2.21 -7.09 -1.32
C PRO A 64 -1.24 -7.99 -0.55
N LEU A 65 -1.00 -7.67 0.73
CA LEU A 65 -0.23 -8.47 1.68
C LEU A 65 -1.17 -9.16 2.66
N ARG A 66 -1.06 -10.48 2.80
CA ARG A 66 -1.90 -11.29 3.70
C ARG A 66 -1.07 -12.39 4.35
N ASP A 67 -1.26 -12.61 5.66
CA ASP A 67 -0.58 -13.65 6.43
C ASP A 67 0.95 -13.70 6.22
N GLY A 68 1.57 -12.53 6.02
CA GLY A 68 3.02 -12.37 5.82
C GLY A 68 3.51 -12.65 4.41
N VAL A 69 2.62 -12.88 3.44
CA VAL A 69 2.97 -13.14 2.03
C VAL A 69 2.37 -12.10 1.09
N ILE A 70 3.02 -11.94 -0.07
CA ILE A 70 2.44 -11.23 -1.21
C ILE A 70 1.34 -12.11 -1.78
N SER A 71 0.10 -11.65 -1.63
CA SER A 71 -1.09 -12.36 -2.12
C SER A 71 -1.51 -11.93 -3.52
N ASP A 72 -1.06 -10.74 -3.96
CA ASP A 72 -1.27 -10.21 -5.30
C ASP A 72 -0.03 -9.41 -5.73
N PHE A 73 0.73 -9.95 -6.67
CA PHE A 73 2.01 -9.37 -7.10
C PHE A 73 1.81 -8.03 -7.82
N ASP A 74 0.90 -8.00 -8.79
CA ASP A 74 0.66 -6.81 -9.63
C ASP A 74 0.22 -5.62 -8.78
N ILE A 75 -0.54 -5.87 -7.71
CA ILE A 75 -1.03 -4.81 -6.82
C ILE A 75 0.02 -4.43 -5.79
N THR A 76 0.80 -5.37 -5.28
CA THR A 76 1.94 -5.05 -4.39
C THR A 76 2.99 -4.20 -5.12
N GLU A 77 3.26 -4.43 -6.40
CA GLU A 77 4.20 -3.62 -7.19
C GLU A 77 3.77 -2.15 -7.33
N GLN A 78 2.46 -1.89 -7.30
CA GLN A 78 1.92 -0.53 -7.44
C GLN A 78 1.95 0.27 -6.13
N MET A 79 2.31 -0.35 -5.00
CA MET A 79 2.47 0.31 -3.70
C MET A 79 3.82 1.03 -3.58
#